data_AF-A0A383E599-F1
#
_entry.id   AF-A0A383E599-F1
#
_cell.length_a   1.000
_cell.length_b   1.000
_cell.length_c   1.000
_cell.angle_alpha   90.00
_cell.angle_beta   90.00
_cell.angle_gamma   90.00
#
_symmetry.space_group_name_H-M   'P 1'
#
loop_
_entity.id
_entity.type
_entity.pdbx_description
1 polymer ?
#
loop_
_entity_poly.entity_id
_entity_poly.type
_entity_poly.pdbx_seq_one_letter_code
_entity_poly.pdbx_strand_id
1 'polypeptide(L)'
;NSQQFGKVFASRFDIVAGKGKGAELKHLSELALSGILYYVCLVLNHLIEQGQFKQDLSKSLKICLGGKASTLYKIVFEDAEAQEGLSKMVEKVTKGVFNSVSIEFTQAPKHEVSYGLLVATEGSKDLNIKERSFETVLGESVMAGKSKIGIVSKLNPDNDWRVKDLTEIDSFVKSLQAYSKISVKLTQKFLGDLEGHINASLKDAQVKALNIKNTQESVEADASMTEIIKSTS
;
A
#
# COMPACT_ATOMS: atom_id res chain seq x y z
N ASN A 1 19.53 13.01 11.92
CA ASN A 1 18.67 13.65 12.94
C ASN A 1 19.58 14.14 14.03
N SER A 2 19.31 15.30 14.65
CA SER A 2 20.10 15.68 15.83
C SER A 2 19.78 14.68 16.95
N GLN A 3 20.79 14.27 17.73
CA GLN A 3 20.57 13.45 18.92
C GLN A 3 19.55 14.10 19.87
N GLN A 4 19.39 15.41 19.78
CA GLN A 4 18.44 16.21 20.53
C GLN A 4 16.98 15.90 20.21
N PHE A 5 16.60 15.64 18.94
CA PHE A 5 15.21 15.25 18.62
C PHE A 5 14.86 13.89 19.24
N GLY A 6 15.74 12.89 19.10
CA GLY A 6 15.53 11.57 19.69
C GLY A 6 15.45 11.63 21.22
N LYS A 7 16.35 12.39 21.86
CA LYS A 7 16.34 12.59 23.32
C LYS A 7 15.11 13.34 23.82
N VAL A 8 14.67 14.40 23.14
CA VAL A 8 13.50 15.21 23.53
C VAL A 8 12.20 14.44 23.29
N PHE A 9 12.11 13.65 22.22
CA PHE A 9 10.94 12.83 21.95
C PHE A 9 10.81 11.68 22.96
N ALA A 10 11.91 10.99 23.27
CA ALA A 10 11.95 9.95 24.30
C ALA A 10 11.70 10.49 25.73
N SER A 11 12.19 11.69 26.05
CA SER A 11 11.96 12.30 27.38
C SER A 11 10.55 12.89 27.54
N ARG A 12 9.83 13.12 26.44
CA ARG A 12 8.42 13.53 26.43
C ARG A 12 7.48 12.38 26.11
N PHE A 13 7.93 11.14 26.28
CA PHE A 13 7.16 9.95 25.91
C PHE A 13 5.89 9.77 26.76
N ASP A 14 5.83 10.30 27.98
CA ASP A 14 4.57 10.43 28.74
C ASP A 14 3.51 11.27 28.01
N ILE A 15 3.92 12.15 27.09
CA ILE A 15 3.04 12.94 26.23
C ILE A 15 2.54 12.13 25.03
N VAL A 16 3.14 10.99 24.66
CA VAL A 16 2.74 10.13 23.52
C VAL A 16 2.09 8.82 23.97
N ALA A 17 2.51 8.26 25.11
CA ALA A 17 1.93 7.07 25.73
C ALA A 17 0.90 7.38 26.85
N GLY A 18 0.77 8.64 27.26
CA GLY A 18 -0.15 9.09 28.31
C GLY A 18 -1.52 9.58 27.81
N LYS A 19 -2.26 10.27 28.68
CA LYS A 19 -3.63 10.74 28.43
C LYS A 19 -3.68 11.92 27.44
N GLY A 20 -4.82 12.08 26.76
CA GLY A 20 -5.08 13.21 25.86
C GLY A 20 -4.44 13.03 24.48
N LYS A 21 -3.77 14.08 23.96
CA LYS A 21 -3.24 14.11 22.58
C LYS A 21 -2.18 13.06 22.27
N GLY A 22 -1.51 12.52 23.29
CA GLY A 22 -0.57 11.42 23.16
C GLY A 22 -1.19 10.14 22.69
N ALA A 23 -2.14 9.63 23.49
CA ALA A 23 -2.91 8.46 23.15
C ALA A 23 -3.57 8.58 21.76
N GLU A 24 -4.09 9.76 21.41
CA GLU A 24 -4.63 10.01 20.06
C GLU A 24 -3.58 9.82 18.96
N LEU A 25 -2.38 10.39 19.14
CA LEU A 25 -1.27 10.23 18.19
C LEU A 25 -0.79 8.78 18.11
N LYS A 26 -0.75 8.07 19.24
CA LYS A 26 -0.40 6.65 19.30
C LYS A 26 -1.41 5.83 18.48
N HIS A 27 -2.71 5.93 18.78
CA HIS A 27 -3.75 5.20 18.06
C HIS A 27 -3.76 5.54 16.57
N LEU A 28 -3.57 6.82 16.21
CA LEU A 28 -3.50 7.23 14.81
C LEU A 28 -2.29 6.61 14.11
N SER A 29 -1.14 6.56 14.78
CA SER A 29 0.08 5.95 14.24
C SER A 29 -0.08 4.44 14.07
N GLU A 30 -0.71 3.78 15.05
CA GLU A 30 -0.96 2.34 14.98
C GLU A 30 -1.95 2.02 13.85
N LEU A 31 -3.02 2.81 13.70
CA LEU A 31 -3.98 2.70 12.61
C LEU A 31 -3.33 2.92 11.24
N ALA A 32 -2.52 3.98 11.12
CA ALA A 32 -1.86 4.35 9.87
C ALA A 32 -0.87 3.27 9.41
N LEU A 33 -0.01 2.78 10.30
CA LEU A 33 0.92 1.71 9.93
C LEU A 33 0.18 0.43 9.56
N SER A 34 -0.85 0.07 10.33
CA SER A 34 -1.64 -1.13 10.04
C SER A 34 -2.30 -1.03 8.66
N GLY A 35 -2.83 0.14 8.29
CA GLY A 35 -3.40 0.37 6.95
C GLY A 35 -2.35 0.26 5.84
N ILE A 36 -1.15 0.82 6.03
CA ILE A 36 -0.04 0.68 5.09
C ILE A 36 0.32 -0.80 4.90
N LEU A 37 0.46 -1.54 6.00
CA LEU A 37 0.81 -2.97 5.96
C LEU A 37 -0.30 -3.81 5.32
N TYR A 38 -1.57 -3.48 5.58
CA TYR A 38 -2.69 -4.14 4.91
C TYR A 38 -2.62 -3.94 3.39
N TYR A 39 -2.39 -2.71 2.92
CA TYR A 39 -2.20 -2.44 1.50
C TYR A 39 -0.98 -3.16 0.92
N VAL A 40 0.14 -3.21 1.65
CA VAL A 40 1.30 -4.03 1.26
C VAL A 40 0.90 -5.50 1.10
N CYS A 41 0.04 -6.04 1.95
CA CYS A 41 -0.46 -7.40 1.81
C CYS A 41 -1.32 -7.59 0.55
N LEU A 42 -2.13 -6.59 0.14
CA LEU A 42 -2.85 -6.65 -1.14
C LEU A 42 -1.88 -6.74 -2.33
N VAL A 43 -0.79 -5.96 -2.28
CA VAL A 43 0.27 -6.02 -3.30
C VAL A 43 0.98 -7.38 -3.29
N LEU A 44 1.34 -7.89 -2.11
CA LEU A 44 1.97 -9.21 -1.97
C LEU A 44 1.06 -10.32 -2.51
N ASN A 45 -0.23 -10.29 -2.18
CA ASN A 45 -1.21 -11.27 -2.68
C ASN A 45 -1.31 -11.21 -4.21
N HIS A 46 -1.34 -10.01 -4.80
CA HIS A 46 -1.32 -9.87 -6.25
C HIS A 46 -0.05 -10.50 -6.86
N LEU A 47 1.12 -10.22 -6.31
CA LEU A 47 2.39 -10.81 -6.79
C LEU A 47 2.44 -12.33 -6.63
N ILE A 48 1.88 -12.87 -5.54
CA ILE A 48 1.74 -14.32 -5.32
C ILE A 48 0.84 -14.93 -6.40
N GLU A 49 -0.31 -14.31 -6.69
CA GLU A 49 -1.24 -14.75 -7.73
C GLU A 49 -0.62 -14.69 -9.13
N GLN A 50 0.29 -13.75 -9.38
CA GLN A 50 1.07 -13.67 -10.63
C GLN A 50 2.27 -14.63 -10.67
N GLY A 51 2.47 -15.49 -9.67
CA GLY A 51 3.59 -16.43 -9.62
C GLY A 51 4.96 -15.78 -9.46
N GLN A 52 5.01 -14.52 -8.99
CA GLN A 52 6.27 -13.78 -8.80
C GLN A 52 7.02 -14.17 -7.51
N PHE A 53 6.39 -14.99 -6.66
CA PHE A 53 6.98 -15.57 -5.46
C PHE A 53 7.16 -17.07 -5.60
N LYS A 54 8.38 -17.56 -5.35
CA LYS A 54 8.70 -18.98 -5.26
C LYS A 54 8.35 -19.50 -3.87
N GLN A 55 7.13 -20.00 -3.72
CA GLN A 55 6.55 -20.42 -2.43
C GLN A 55 7.31 -21.59 -1.76
N ASP A 56 8.15 -22.30 -2.51
CA ASP A 56 8.97 -23.44 -2.10
C ASP A 56 10.31 -23.06 -1.46
N LEU A 57 10.79 -21.81 -1.65
CA LEU A 57 12.12 -21.41 -1.21
C LEU A 57 12.14 -20.73 0.17
N SER A 58 11.20 -19.83 0.45
CA SER A 58 11.17 -19.10 1.73
C SER A 58 9.77 -18.70 2.14
N LYS A 59 9.46 -18.95 3.42
CA LYS A 59 8.21 -18.54 4.08
C LYS A 59 8.43 -17.38 5.05
N SER A 60 9.62 -16.77 5.03
CA SER A 60 9.92 -15.61 5.87
C SER A 60 9.75 -14.31 5.08
N LEU A 61 9.16 -13.30 5.73
CA LEU A 61 9.00 -11.96 5.18
C LEU A 61 9.58 -10.95 6.15
N LYS A 62 10.45 -10.07 5.65
CA LYS A 62 10.93 -8.91 6.40
C LYS A 62 10.40 -7.65 5.76
N ILE A 63 9.64 -6.87 6.51
CA ILE A 63 9.11 -5.58 6.07
C ILE A 63 9.95 -4.47 6.69
N CYS A 64 10.76 -3.81 5.87
CA CYS A 64 11.66 -2.76 6.32
C CYS A 64 10.99 -1.38 6.20
N LEU A 65 10.79 -0.69 7.32
CA LEU A 65 10.21 0.65 7.37
C LEU A 65 11.32 1.70 7.44
N GLY A 66 11.62 2.30 6.28
CA GLY A 66 12.62 3.36 6.14
C GLY A 66 12.07 4.77 6.38
N GLY A 67 12.99 5.73 6.55
CA GLY A 67 12.69 7.16 6.55
C GLY A 67 12.36 7.78 7.91
N LYS A 68 12.05 9.08 7.91
CA LYS A 68 11.85 9.83 9.17
C LYS A 68 10.60 9.39 9.93
N ALA A 69 9.54 9.00 9.20
CA ALA A 69 8.28 8.54 9.80
C ALA A 69 8.44 7.21 10.55
N SER A 70 9.37 6.33 10.14
CA SER A 70 9.59 5.06 10.84
C SER A 70 10.25 5.22 12.20
N THR A 71 10.82 6.39 12.53
CA THR A 71 11.23 6.70 13.91
C THR A 71 10.01 6.81 14.84
N LEU A 72 8.88 7.37 14.37
CA LEU A 72 7.65 7.41 15.17
C LEU A 72 7.09 6.00 15.37
N TYR A 73 7.03 5.20 14.30
CA TYR A 73 6.54 3.83 14.40
C TYR A 73 7.43 2.96 15.29
N LYS A 74 8.76 3.09 15.21
CA LYS A 74 9.69 2.40 16.11
C LYS A 74 9.37 2.64 17.57
N ILE A 75 8.99 3.88 17.89
CA ILE A 75 8.70 4.32 19.26
C ILE A 75 7.29 3.88 19.68
N VAL A 76 6.30 3.94 18.78
CA VAL A 76 4.92 3.50 19.04
C VAL A 76 4.84 1.97 19.20
N PHE A 77 5.59 1.23 18.40
CA PHE A 77 5.67 -0.22 18.38
C PHE A 77 6.95 -0.75 19.05
N GLU A 78 7.47 -0.07 20.07
CA GLU A 78 8.61 -0.57 20.85
C GLU A 78 8.25 -1.87 21.60
N ASP A 79 6.98 -2.01 21.97
CA ASP A 79 6.43 -3.22 22.61
C ASP A 79 6.38 -4.41 21.63
N ALA A 80 7.00 -5.52 22.03
CA ALA A 80 7.03 -6.76 21.25
C ALA A 80 5.62 -7.32 20.99
N GLU A 81 4.68 -7.12 21.90
CA GLU A 81 3.29 -7.57 21.71
C GLU A 81 2.59 -6.79 20.59
N ALA A 82 2.88 -5.50 20.47
CA ALA A 82 2.33 -4.66 19.40
C ALA A 82 2.90 -5.02 18.03
N GLN A 83 4.19 -5.36 17.95
CA GLN A 83 4.82 -5.86 16.72
C GLN A 83 4.27 -7.23 16.31
N GLU A 84 4.08 -8.13 17.28
CA GLU A 84 3.50 -9.46 17.05
C GLU A 84 2.10 -9.36 16.43
N GLY A 85 1.29 -8.39 16.88
CA GLY A 85 -0.03 -8.13 16.30
C GLY A 85 0.02 -7.76 14.81
N LEU A 86 0.95 -6.88 14.43
CA LEU A 86 1.17 -6.51 13.03
C LEU A 86 1.68 -7.70 12.20
N SER A 87 2.62 -8.47 12.73
CA SER A 87 3.15 -9.67 12.05
C SER A 87 2.05 -10.71 11.80
N LYS A 88 1.19 -10.95 12.80
CA LYS A 88 0.02 -11.84 12.66
C LYS A 88 -0.98 -11.35 11.63
N MET A 89 -1.25 -10.04 11.59
CA MET A 89 -2.12 -9.47 10.56
C MET A 89 -1.58 -9.78 9.16
N VAL A 90 -0.28 -9.56 8.93
CA VAL A 90 0.37 -9.85 7.64
C VAL A 90 0.31 -11.33 7.30
N GLU A 91 0.64 -12.22 8.25
CA GLU A 91 0.56 -13.67 8.07
C GLU A 91 -0.85 -14.10 7.61
N LYS A 92 -1.89 -13.57 8.26
CA LYS A 92 -3.28 -13.97 7.99
C LYS A 92 -3.81 -13.38 6.69
N VAL A 93 -3.54 -12.12 6.38
CA VAL A 93 -3.97 -11.49 5.12
C VAL A 93 -3.25 -12.12 3.92
N THR A 94 -2.01 -12.57 4.10
CA THR A 94 -1.25 -13.34 3.08
C THR A 94 -1.54 -14.84 3.10
N LYS A 95 -2.61 -15.28 3.78
CA LYS A 95 -3.10 -16.67 3.82
C LYS A 95 -2.04 -17.68 4.28
N GLY A 96 -1.09 -17.26 5.13
CA GLY A 96 -0.03 -18.09 5.67
C GLY A 96 1.08 -18.45 4.69
N VAL A 97 1.15 -17.78 3.53
CA VAL A 97 2.29 -17.90 2.60
C VAL A 97 3.59 -17.53 3.33
N PHE A 98 3.54 -16.46 4.12
CA PHE A 98 4.61 -16.09 5.03
C PHE A 98 4.22 -16.47 6.47
N ASN A 99 4.96 -17.39 7.08
CA ASN A 99 4.73 -17.86 8.45
C ASN A 99 5.75 -17.32 9.46
N SER A 100 6.71 -16.52 8.99
CA SER A 100 7.70 -15.83 9.81
C SER A 100 7.81 -14.39 9.32
N VAL A 101 7.02 -13.49 9.89
CA VAL A 101 7.00 -12.06 9.52
C VAL A 101 7.74 -11.24 10.57
N SER A 102 8.73 -10.44 10.16
CA SER A 102 9.35 -9.42 11.00
C SER A 102 9.18 -8.02 10.42
N ILE A 103 8.97 -7.05 11.30
CA ILE A 103 8.89 -5.63 10.94
C ILE A 103 10.16 -4.95 11.44
N GLU A 104 10.99 -4.55 10.49
CA GLU A 104 12.30 -3.97 10.78
C GLU A 104 12.21 -2.45 10.68
N PHE A 105 12.33 -1.78 11.83
CA PHE A 105 12.41 -0.33 11.86
C PHE A 105 13.83 0.15 11.57
N THR A 106 13.91 1.27 10.86
CA THR A 106 15.16 1.96 10.55
C THR A 106 16.10 2.11 11.76
N GLN A 107 17.39 1.92 11.51
CA GLN A 107 18.45 2.26 12.46
C GLN A 107 19.17 3.55 12.03
N ALA A 108 19.25 3.80 10.72
CA ALA A 108 19.90 4.96 10.12
C ALA A 108 19.04 5.59 8.99
N PRO A 109 17.93 6.29 9.31
CA PRO A 109 16.91 6.64 8.32
C PRO A 109 17.36 7.56 7.19
N LYS A 110 18.38 8.39 7.40
CA LYS A 110 18.97 9.21 6.34
C LYS A 110 19.81 8.38 5.37
N HIS A 111 20.50 7.35 5.86
CA HIS A 111 21.36 6.51 5.03
C HIS A 111 20.51 5.48 4.29
N GLU A 112 19.57 4.82 4.97
CA GLU A 112 18.71 3.79 4.38
C GLU A 112 17.81 4.31 3.25
N VAL A 113 17.32 5.56 3.36
CA VAL A 113 16.55 6.21 2.27
C VAL A 113 17.46 6.61 1.11
N SER A 114 18.67 7.10 1.40
CA SER A 114 19.61 7.57 0.35
C SER A 114 20.18 6.43 -0.49
N TYR A 115 20.34 5.24 0.09
CA TYR A 115 20.86 4.08 -0.62
C TYR A 115 19.77 3.21 -1.27
N GLY A 116 18.49 3.50 -1.00
CA GLY A 116 17.35 2.79 -1.57
C GLY A 116 17.44 1.27 -1.36
N LEU A 117 17.06 0.77 -0.17
CA LEU A 117 16.86 -0.67 0.11
C LEU A 117 17.85 -1.59 -0.65
N LEU A 118 19.14 -1.49 -0.32
CA LEU A 118 20.16 -2.39 -0.85
C LEU A 118 19.94 -3.79 -0.27
N VAL A 119 19.21 -4.63 -0.99
CA VAL A 119 19.11 -6.06 -0.67
C VAL A 119 20.40 -6.71 -1.16
N ALA A 120 21.14 -7.34 -0.26
CA ALA A 120 22.30 -8.15 -0.64
C ALA A 120 21.84 -9.22 -1.64
N THR A 121 22.55 -9.34 -2.77
CA THR A 121 22.23 -10.29 -3.84
C THR A 121 22.15 -11.74 -3.36
N GLU A 122 22.82 -12.05 -2.27
CA GLU A 122 22.85 -13.36 -1.60
C GLU A 122 21.46 -13.86 -1.16
N GLY A 123 20.49 -12.96 -0.92
CA GLY A 123 19.09 -13.29 -0.59
C GLY A 123 18.10 -13.16 -1.76
N SER A 124 18.56 -12.80 -2.96
CA SER A 124 17.69 -12.52 -4.12
C SER A 124 17.13 -13.78 -4.81
N LYS A 125 17.55 -14.98 -4.42
CA LYS A 125 17.15 -16.24 -5.09
C LYS A 125 15.65 -16.53 -5.00
N ASP A 126 15.00 -15.98 -3.97
CA ASP A 126 13.58 -16.17 -3.65
C ASP A 126 12.67 -15.23 -4.44
N LEU A 127 13.22 -14.12 -4.96
CA LEU A 127 12.51 -13.10 -5.72
C LEU A 127 12.89 -13.15 -7.20
N ASN A 128 11.90 -13.11 -8.09
CA ASN A 128 12.17 -12.91 -9.51
C ASN A 128 12.56 -11.45 -9.78
N ILE A 129 13.85 -11.12 -9.68
CA ILE A 129 14.34 -9.75 -9.93
C ILE A 129 14.49 -9.41 -11.43
N LYS A 130 14.32 -10.40 -12.32
CA LYS A 130 14.41 -10.22 -13.78
C LYS A 130 13.12 -9.64 -14.35
N GLU A 131 11.99 -10.00 -13.76
CA GLU A 131 10.67 -9.52 -14.14
C GLU A 131 10.13 -8.60 -13.04
N ARG A 132 9.97 -7.32 -13.36
CA ARG A 132 9.35 -6.36 -12.44
C ARG A 132 7.87 -6.25 -12.79
N SER A 133 7.02 -6.37 -11.79
CA SER A 133 5.64 -5.93 -11.94
C SER A 133 5.59 -4.41 -11.84
N PHE A 134 5.01 -3.77 -12.85
CA PHE A 134 4.69 -2.34 -12.86
C PHE A 134 3.19 -2.10 -12.58
N GLU A 135 2.49 -3.15 -12.16
CA GLU A 135 1.07 -3.09 -11.85
C GLU A 135 0.83 -2.28 -10.58
N THR A 136 -0.18 -1.41 -10.64
CA THR A 136 -0.67 -0.68 -9.48
C THR A 136 -1.94 -1.37 -8.99
N VAL A 137 -1.86 -1.97 -7.80
CA VAL A 137 -3.02 -2.59 -7.14
C VAL A 137 -3.93 -1.50 -6.58
N LEU A 138 -5.23 -1.64 -6.80
CA LEU A 138 -6.23 -0.73 -6.26
C LEU A 138 -6.52 -1.11 -4.81
N GLY A 139 -6.59 -0.11 -3.93
CA GLY A 139 -6.91 -0.33 -2.51
C GLY A 139 -8.36 -0.74 -2.25
N GLU A 140 -9.24 -0.53 -3.23
CA GLU A 140 -10.60 -1.06 -3.28
C GLU A 140 -10.87 -1.54 -4.70
N SER A 141 -11.75 -2.52 -4.85
CA SER A 141 -12.13 -2.97 -6.18
C SER A 141 -13.04 -1.96 -6.89
N VAL A 142 -12.70 -1.64 -8.13
CA VAL A 142 -13.46 -0.71 -8.96
C VAL A 142 -14.29 -1.50 -9.96
N MET A 143 -15.57 -1.14 -10.09
CA MET A 143 -16.39 -1.61 -11.18
C MET A 143 -16.08 -0.79 -12.43
N ALA A 144 -15.65 -1.46 -13.50
CA ALA A 144 -15.59 -0.90 -14.84
C ALA A 144 -16.63 -1.65 -15.69
N GLY A 145 -17.82 -1.06 -15.84
CA GLY A 145 -18.97 -1.74 -16.42
C GLY A 145 -19.45 -2.91 -15.54
N LYS A 146 -19.37 -4.15 -16.04
CA LYS A 146 -19.74 -5.37 -15.29
C LYS A 146 -18.57 -6.06 -14.58
N SER A 147 -17.34 -5.61 -14.85
CA SER A 147 -16.13 -6.26 -14.34
C SER A 147 -15.68 -5.62 -13.04
N LYS A 148 -15.32 -6.46 -12.07
CA LYS A 148 -14.66 -6.05 -10.82
C LYS A 148 -13.15 -6.03 -11.06
N ILE A 149 -12.53 -4.87 -10.94
CA ILE A 149 -11.14 -4.61 -11.29
C ILE A 149 -10.36 -4.26 -10.02
N GLY A 150 -9.23 -4.96 -9.81
CA GLY A 150 -8.34 -4.74 -8.66
C GLY A 150 -6.97 -4.16 -9.02
N ILE A 151 -6.70 -3.87 -10.29
CA ILE A 151 -5.43 -3.27 -10.75
C ILE A 151 -5.71 -2.20 -11.80
N VAL A 152 -4.88 -1.15 -11.82
CA VAL A 152 -5.06 0.03 -12.67
C VAL A 152 -5.01 -0.32 -14.16
N SER A 153 -4.11 -1.21 -14.61
CA SER A 153 -3.95 -1.54 -16.04
C SER A 153 -5.18 -2.15 -16.68
N LYS A 154 -6.08 -2.74 -15.88
CA LYS A 154 -7.33 -3.37 -16.34
C LYS A 154 -8.52 -2.42 -16.32
N LEU A 155 -8.34 -1.17 -15.92
CA LEU A 155 -9.39 -0.15 -15.98
C LEU A 155 -9.55 0.35 -17.41
N ASN A 156 -10.64 -0.04 -18.06
CA ASN A 156 -11.01 0.55 -19.35
C ASN A 156 -11.69 1.91 -19.11
N PRO A 157 -11.09 3.04 -19.57
CA PRO A 157 -11.65 4.38 -19.37
C PRO A 157 -12.98 4.64 -20.10
N ASP A 158 -13.34 3.83 -21.09
CA ASP A 158 -14.63 3.94 -21.81
C ASP A 158 -15.81 3.46 -20.95
N ASN A 159 -15.55 2.69 -19.90
CA ASN A 159 -16.55 2.22 -18.97
C ASN A 159 -16.59 3.12 -17.74
N ASP A 160 -17.79 3.43 -17.24
CA ASP A 160 -17.94 4.14 -15.97
C ASP A 160 -17.21 3.44 -14.84
N TRP A 161 -16.37 4.19 -14.13
CA TRP A 161 -15.65 3.74 -12.95
C TRP A 161 -16.40 4.12 -11.69
N ARG A 162 -16.65 3.13 -10.84
CA ARG A 162 -17.18 3.37 -9.50
C ARG A 162 -16.75 2.29 -8.53
N VAL A 163 -16.61 2.65 -7.26
CA VAL A 163 -16.60 1.64 -6.21
C VAL A 163 -18.04 1.16 -5.98
N LYS A 164 -18.24 -0.15 -5.79
CA LYS A 164 -19.56 -0.72 -5.48
C LYS A 164 -19.74 -0.94 -3.98
N ASP A 165 -18.67 -1.34 -3.32
CA ASP A 165 -18.60 -1.66 -1.90
C ASP A 165 -17.19 -1.36 -1.38
N LEU A 166 -17.07 -1.15 -0.07
CA LEU A 166 -15.80 -0.87 0.62
C LEU A 166 -15.28 -2.15 1.29
N THR A 167 -15.20 -3.23 0.50
CA THR A 167 -14.90 -4.57 1.02
C THR A 167 -13.49 -4.65 1.62
N GLU A 168 -12.51 -3.95 1.06
CA GLU A 168 -11.15 -3.98 1.57
C GLU A 168 -11.02 -3.19 2.87
N ILE A 169 -11.71 -2.06 3.01
CA ILE A 169 -11.82 -1.32 4.27
C ILE A 169 -12.50 -2.17 5.35
N ASP A 170 -13.57 -2.88 5.03
CA ASP A 170 -14.23 -3.79 5.98
C ASP A 170 -13.29 -4.93 6.41
N SER A 171 -12.55 -5.49 5.47
CA SER A 171 -11.60 -6.59 5.71
C SER A 171 -10.38 -6.11 6.52
N PHE A 172 -9.91 -4.91 6.24
CA PHE A 172 -8.89 -4.22 7.01
C PHE A 172 -9.34 -4.01 8.46
N VAL A 173 -10.54 -3.44 8.69
CA VAL A 173 -11.04 -3.18 10.05
C VAL A 173 -11.22 -4.48 10.82
N LYS A 174 -11.73 -5.54 10.19
CA LYS A 174 -11.81 -6.88 10.81
C LYS A 174 -10.44 -7.41 11.21
N SER A 175 -9.45 -7.28 10.33
CA SER A 175 -8.07 -7.73 10.60
C SER A 175 -7.43 -6.91 11.73
N LEU A 176 -7.65 -5.59 11.71
CA LEU A 176 -7.17 -4.67 12.73
C LEU A 176 -7.76 -5.01 14.11
N GLN A 177 -9.07 -5.26 14.20
CA GLN A 177 -9.73 -5.62 15.45
C GLN A 177 -9.30 -7.00 15.97
N ALA A 178 -9.00 -7.95 15.07
CA ALA A 178 -8.61 -9.30 15.44
C ALA A 178 -7.16 -9.40 15.94
N TYR A 179 -6.26 -8.59 15.38
CA TYR A 179 -4.82 -8.74 15.58
C TYR A 179 -4.13 -7.52 16.17
N SER A 180 -4.85 -6.42 16.39
CA SER A 180 -4.35 -5.25 17.11
C SER A 180 -5.25 -4.90 18.30
N LYS A 181 -4.72 -4.11 19.24
CA LYS A 181 -5.50 -3.57 20.36
C LYS A 181 -6.40 -2.39 19.96
N ILE A 182 -6.44 -2.04 18.67
CA ILE A 182 -7.21 -0.89 18.16
C ILE A 182 -8.64 -1.31 17.84
N SER A 183 -9.58 -0.72 18.58
CA SER A 183 -11.00 -0.82 18.26
C SER A 183 -11.45 0.37 17.41
N VAL A 184 -11.65 0.14 16.11
CA VAL A 184 -12.24 1.12 15.19
C VAL A 184 -13.70 0.78 14.94
N LYS A 185 -14.58 1.79 15.02
CA LYS A 185 -15.99 1.67 14.61
C LYS A 185 -16.24 2.59 13.42
N LEU A 186 -16.51 2.02 12.26
CA LEU A 186 -16.92 2.77 11.08
C LEU A 186 -18.38 3.19 11.23
N THR A 187 -18.65 4.49 11.04
CA THR A 187 -20.02 5.01 11.02
C THR A 187 -20.55 4.99 9.59
N GLN A 188 -21.87 4.85 9.43
CA GLN A 188 -22.50 4.90 8.10
C GLN A 188 -22.23 6.23 7.38
N LYS A 189 -22.19 7.33 8.13
CA LYS A 189 -21.80 8.64 7.60
C LYS A 189 -20.38 8.61 7.03
N PHE A 190 -19.40 8.10 7.79
CA PHE A 190 -18.03 8.00 7.32
C PHE A 190 -17.90 7.13 6.07
N LEU A 191 -18.59 5.99 6.02
CA LEU A 191 -18.58 5.10 4.85
C LEU A 191 -19.15 5.80 3.61
N GLY A 192 -20.28 6.51 3.75
CA GLY A 192 -20.86 7.28 2.65
C GLY A 192 -19.95 8.43 2.18
N ASP A 193 -19.31 9.15 3.11
CA ASP A 193 -18.36 10.21 2.78
C ASP A 193 -17.12 9.65 2.05
N LEU A 194 -16.60 8.51 2.49
CA LEU A 194 -15.46 7.82 1.89
C LEU A 194 -15.80 7.30 0.49
N GLU A 195 -16.96 6.65 0.32
CA GLU A 195 -17.45 6.19 -0.98
C GLU A 195 -17.59 7.36 -1.96
N GLY A 196 -18.17 8.48 -1.52
CA GLY A 196 -18.29 9.70 -2.31
C GLY A 196 -16.93 10.26 -2.73
N HIS A 197 -15.96 10.29 -1.81
CA HIS A 197 -14.61 10.77 -2.09
C HIS A 197 -13.85 9.87 -3.09
N ILE A 198 -13.98 8.55 -2.96
CA ILE A 198 -13.39 7.58 -3.89
C ILE A 198 -14.01 7.76 -5.28
N ASN A 199 -15.34 7.80 -5.37
CA ASN A 199 -16.05 7.94 -6.65
C ASN A 199 -15.74 9.27 -7.36
N ALA A 200 -15.59 10.38 -6.61
CA ALA A 200 -15.15 11.65 -7.18
C ALA A 200 -13.73 11.54 -7.76
N SER A 201 -12.81 10.93 -7.01
CA SER A 201 -11.43 10.72 -7.46
C SER A 201 -11.34 9.80 -8.68
N LEU A 202 -12.17 8.74 -8.73
CA LEU A 202 -12.27 7.83 -9.87
C LEU A 202 -12.78 8.55 -11.12
N LYS A 203 -13.79 9.41 -10.97
CA LYS A 203 -14.31 10.21 -12.09
C LYS A 203 -13.24 11.14 -12.66
N ASP A 204 -12.51 11.85 -11.80
CA ASP A 204 -11.42 12.73 -12.23
C ASP A 204 -10.29 11.94 -12.92
N ALA A 205 -9.96 10.75 -12.41
CA ALA A 205 -8.98 9.86 -13.02
C ALA A 205 -9.46 9.31 -14.38
N GLN A 206 -10.74 8.95 -14.50
CA GLN A 206 -11.33 8.46 -15.74
C GLN A 206 -11.30 9.53 -16.83
N VAL A 207 -11.66 10.78 -16.50
CA VAL A 207 -11.59 11.91 -17.44
C VAL A 207 -10.15 12.12 -17.93
N LYS A 208 -9.17 12.06 -17.02
CA LYS A 208 -7.75 12.15 -17.40
C LYS A 208 -7.34 11.00 -18.32
N ALA A 209 -7.74 9.77 -18.01
CA ALA A 209 -7.42 8.60 -18.81
C ALA A 209 -8.05 8.66 -20.21
N LEU A 210 -9.31 9.10 -20.33
CA LEU A 210 -9.99 9.35 -21.62
C LEU A 210 -9.25 10.41 -22.45
N ASN A 211 -8.84 11.52 -21.83
CA ASN A 211 -8.10 12.57 -22.53
C ASN A 211 -6.74 12.07 -23.06
N ILE A 212 -6.02 11.26 -22.26
CA ILE A 212 -4.76 10.64 -22.68
C ILE A 212 -5.01 9.70 -23.86
N LYS A 213 -6.03 8.83 -23.78
CA LYS A 213 -6.39 7.90 -24.85
C LYS A 213 -6.72 8.63 -26.16
N ASN A 214 -7.60 9.62 -26.11
CA ASN A 214 -7.98 10.41 -27.29
C ASN A 214 -6.78 11.16 -27.91
N THR A 215 -5.85 11.64 -27.07
CA THR A 215 -4.64 12.31 -27.55
C THR A 215 -3.70 11.32 -28.24
N GLN A 216 -3.54 10.11 -27.70
CA GLN A 216 -2.73 9.05 -28.33
C GLN A 216 -3.32 8.61 -29.67
N GLU A 217 -4.63 8.36 -29.72
CA GLU A 217 -5.33 8.00 -30.97
C GLU A 217 -5.19 9.09 -32.05
N SER A 218 -5.25 10.37 -31.66
CA SER A 218 -5.02 11.49 -32.59
C SER A 218 -3.59 11.50 -33.16
N VAL A 219 -2.58 11.27 -32.32
CA VAL A 219 -1.16 11.26 -32.75
C VAL A 219 -0.87 10.07 -33.67
N GLU A 220 -1.42 8.90 -33.37
CA GLU A 220 -1.27 7.70 -34.20
C GLU A 220 -1.99 7.84 -35.56
N ALA A 221 -3.16 8.50 -35.59
CA ALA A 221 -3.87 8.80 -36.83
C ALA A 221 -3.09 9.78 -37.73
N ASP A 222 -2.51 10.83 -37.14
CA ASP A 222 -1.68 11.80 -37.87
C ASP A 222 -0.38 11.17 -38.41
N ALA A 223 0.26 10.30 -37.63
CA ALA A 223 1.43 9.54 -38.06
C ALA A 223 1.10 8.60 -39.24
N SER A 224 -0.03 7.88 -39.14
CA SER A 224 -0.51 6.98 -40.20
C SER A 224 -0.85 7.73 -41.49
N MET A 225 -1.52 8.87 -41.41
CA MET A 225 -1.78 9.72 -42.59
C MET A 225 -0.48 10.23 -43.23
N THR A 226 0.51 10.61 -42.41
CA THR A 226 1.80 11.09 -42.90
C THR A 226 2.57 9.99 -43.65
N GLU A 227 2.50 8.74 -43.19
CA GLU A 227 3.06 7.59 -43.90
C GLU A 227 2.32 7.26 -45.20
N ILE A 228 0.98 7.33 -45.20
CA ILE A 228 0.17 7.15 -46.41
C ILE A 228 0.56 8.18 -47.47
N ILE A 229 0.63 9.48 -47.11
CA ILE A 229 1.00 10.57 -48.03
C ILE A 229 2.41 10.34 -48.63
N LYS A 230 3.37 9.88 -47.82
CA LYS A 230 4.74 9.53 -48.29
C LYS A 230 4.77 8.33 -49.21
N SER A 231 3.87 7.37 -49.05
CA SER A 231 3.80 6.16 -49.89
C SER A 231 3.10 6.37 -51.23
N THR A 232 2.34 7.45 -51.36
CA THR A 232 1.58 7.82 -52.58
C THR A 232 2.20 8.97 -53.38
N SER A 233 3.37 9.49 -52.98
CA SER A 233 4.16 10.50 -53.69
C SER A 233 5.39 9.88 -54.33
#